data_AF-A0AAE1NIG9-F1
#
_entry.id   AF-A0AAE1NIG9-F1
#
_cell.length_a   1.000
_cell.length_b   1.000
_cell.length_c   1.000
_cell.angle_alpha   90.00
_cell.angle_beta   90.00
_cell.angle_gamma   90.00
#
_symmetry.space_group_name_H-M   'P 1'
#
loop_
_entity.id
_entity.type
_entity.pdbx_description
1 polymer ?
#
loop_
_entity_poly.entity_id
_entity_poly.type
_entity_poly.pdbx_seq_one_letter_code
_entity_poly.pdbx_strand_id
1 'polypeptide(L)'
;MCLTMWLRQVHLNGGIVMVSFYSYFLTCNDSANVHDVVRHINHIRDIAGIDHVGVGADFDGINKTPVGLEDVSKYPQLLAEVLKDPRWSEEDLALLAGGNFLRVMRRAEQVRDELRSTLPYEDHIHPDHLAGRRSCWFT
;
A
#
# COMPACT_ATOMS: atom_id res chain seq x y z
N MET A 1 -16.94 -4.36 -7.09
CA MET A 1 -16.72 -3.82 -8.45
C MET A 1 -15.78 -2.60 -8.48
N CYS A 2 -15.90 -1.62 -7.57
CA CYS A 2 -15.04 -0.43 -7.58
C CYS A 2 -13.57 -0.71 -7.18
N LEU A 3 -13.32 -1.46 -6.10
CA LEU A 3 -11.96 -1.72 -5.59
C LEU A 3 -11.05 -2.47 -6.58
N THR A 4 -11.60 -3.48 -7.28
CA THR A 4 -10.87 -4.24 -8.30
C THR A 4 -10.47 -3.35 -9.49
N MET A 5 -11.28 -2.35 -9.85
CA MET A 5 -10.91 -1.37 -10.88
C MET A 5 -9.74 -0.50 -10.43
N TRP A 6 -9.71 -0.07 -9.16
CA TRP A 6 -8.59 0.71 -8.62
C TRP A 6 -7.29 -0.08 -8.65
N LEU A 7 -7.29 -1.35 -8.24
CA LEU A 7 -6.09 -2.20 -8.30
C LEU A 7 -5.58 -2.39 -9.74
N ARG A 8 -6.49 -2.50 -10.72
CA ARG A 8 -6.11 -2.50 -12.14
C ARG A 8 -5.47 -1.19 -12.57
N GLN A 9 -5.90 -0.04 -12.05
CA GLN A 9 -5.23 1.23 -12.36
C GLN A 9 -3.85 1.34 -11.71
N VAL A 10 -3.63 0.73 -10.53
CA VAL A 10 -2.29 0.70 -9.92
C VAL A 10 -1.32 -0.05 -10.83
N HIS A 11 -1.75 -1.18 -11.41
CA HIS A 11 -0.97 -1.90 -12.41
C HIS A 11 -0.57 -0.98 -13.57
N LEU A 12 -1.55 -0.31 -14.18
CA LEU A 12 -1.30 0.57 -15.34
C LEU A 12 -0.42 1.80 -15.02
N ASN A 13 -0.56 2.36 -13.82
CA ASN A 13 0.22 3.53 -13.39
C ASN A 13 1.65 3.17 -12.96
N GLY A 14 1.97 1.89 -12.76
CA GLY A 14 3.26 1.49 -12.20
C GLY A 14 3.39 1.72 -10.68
N GLY A 15 2.28 2.01 -10.00
CA GLY A 15 2.27 2.34 -8.56
C GLY A 15 2.44 1.12 -7.65
N ILE A 16 2.24 1.30 -6.35
CA ILE A 16 2.28 0.23 -5.34
C ILE A 16 1.17 0.42 -4.32
N VAL A 17 0.58 -0.68 -3.84
CA VAL A 17 -0.31 -0.71 -2.68
C VAL A 17 0.45 -1.30 -1.49
N MET A 18 0.58 -0.53 -0.43
CA MET A 18 1.22 -0.96 0.81
C MET A 18 0.12 -1.44 1.79
N VAL A 19 0.16 -2.72 2.16
CA VAL A 19 -0.89 -3.33 2.98
C VAL A 19 -0.77 -2.90 4.44
N SER A 20 -1.86 -2.31 4.97
CA SER A 20 -2.02 -1.95 6.38
C SER A 20 -2.39 -3.14 7.23
N PHE A 21 -1.93 -3.16 8.49
CA PHE A 21 -2.24 -4.22 9.45
C PHE A 21 -3.40 -3.86 10.38
N TYR A 22 -4.16 -2.81 10.06
CA TYR A 22 -5.32 -2.48 10.89
C TYR A 22 -6.39 -3.58 10.80
N SER A 23 -6.70 -4.22 11.94
CA SER A 23 -7.61 -5.38 11.98
C SER A 23 -8.95 -5.10 11.28
N TYR A 24 -9.49 -3.90 11.49
CA TYR A 24 -10.76 -3.49 10.88
C TYR A 24 -10.67 -3.38 9.35
N PHE A 25 -9.53 -2.96 8.79
CA PHE A 25 -9.35 -2.92 7.34
C PHE A 25 -9.14 -4.31 6.73
N LEU A 26 -8.65 -5.27 7.52
CA LEU A 26 -8.39 -6.62 7.07
C LEU A 26 -9.65 -7.48 7.04
N THR A 27 -10.46 -7.44 8.11
CA THR A 27 -11.60 -8.35 8.28
C THR A 27 -12.95 -7.65 8.37
N CYS A 28 -12.98 -6.30 8.33
CA CYS A 28 -14.17 -5.50 8.66
C CYS A 28 -14.69 -5.79 10.08
N ASN A 29 -13.80 -6.22 10.98
CA ASN A 29 -14.10 -6.59 12.34
C ASN A 29 -12.93 -6.23 13.27
N ASP A 30 -13.14 -6.36 14.57
CA ASP A 30 -12.19 -6.01 15.61
C ASP A 30 -11.02 -6.99 15.77
N SER A 31 -11.06 -8.12 15.06
CA SER A 31 -10.04 -9.17 15.14
C SER A 31 -9.58 -9.59 13.75
N ALA A 32 -8.27 -9.67 13.57
CA ALA A 32 -7.62 -10.26 12.41
C ALA A 32 -6.42 -11.10 12.88
N ASN A 33 -5.90 -11.95 12.00
CA ASN A 33 -4.63 -12.65 12.24
C ASN A 33 -3.71 -12.52 11.02
N VAL A 34 -2.47 -13.02 11.15
CA VAL A 34 -1.48 -13.01 10.07
C VAL A 34 -1.99 -13.60 8.74
N HIS A 35 -2.87 -14.62 8.76
CA HIS A 35 -3.41 -15.21 7.53
C HIS A 35 -4.37 -14.26 6.80
N ASP A 36 -5.08 -13.38 7.52
CA ASP A 36 -5.90 -12.35 6.89
C ASP A 36 -5.02 -11.34 6.15
N VAL A 37 -3.87 -10.96 6.70
CA VAL A 37 -2.88 -10.12 6.01
C VAL A 37 -2.36 -10.80 4.76
N VAL A 38 -1.94 -12.07 4.85
CA VAL A 38 -1.47 -12.85 3.69
C VAL A 38 -2.56 -12.94 2.61
N ARG A 39 -3.83 -13.09 2.99
CA ARG A 39 -4.97 -13.10 2.05
C ARG A 39 -5.09 -11.78 1.28
N HIS A 40 -4.92 -10.63 1.96
CA HIS A 40 -4.92 -9.31 1.32
C HIS A 40 -3.73 -9.12 0.38
N ILE A 41 -2.52 -9.50 0.80
CA ILE A 41 -1.32 -9.45 -0.04
C ILE A 41 -1.54 -10.28 -1.32
N ASN A 42 -2.04 -11.51 -1.17
CA ASN A 42 -2.32 -12.40 -2.30
C ASN A 42 -3.41 -11.82 -3.22
N HIS A 43 -4.47 -11.23 -2.67
CA HIS A 43 -5.52 -10.61 -3.47
C HIS A 43 -5.00 -9.45 -4.33
N ILE A 44 -4.14 -8.60 -3.77
CA ILE A 44 -3.52 -7.49 -4.51
C ILE A 44 -2.58 -8.05 -5.57
N ARG A 45 -1.75 -9.04 -5.23
CA ARG A 45 -0.87 -9.73 -6.20
C ARG A 45 -1.66 -10.29 -7.38
N ASP A 46 -2.79 -10.96 -7.12
CA ASP A 46 -3.61 -11.61 -8.15
C ASP A 46 -4.26 -10.60 -9.13
N ILE A 47 -4.49 -9.35 -8.70
CA ILE A 47 -5.14 -8.32 -9.53
C ILE A 47 -4.14 -7.32 -10.12
N ALA A 48 -3.25 -6.77 -9.29
CA ALA A 48 -2.33 -5.71 -9.68
C ALA A 48 -0.98 -6.27 -10.14
N GLY A 49 -0.60 -7.48 -9.75
CA GLY A 49 0.69 -8.11 -10.04
C GLY A 49 1.68 -7.99 -8.88
N ILE A 50 2.73 -8.83 -8.92
CA ILE A 50 3.74 -8.92 -7.85
C ILE A 50 4.50 -7.60 -7.65
N ASP A 51 4.70 -6.81 -8.71
CA ASP A 51 5.41 -5.53 -8.64
C ASP A 51 4.66 -4.42 -7.87
N HIS A 52 3.38 -4.65 -7.56
CA HIS A 52 2.45 -3.61 -7.09
C HIS A 52 1.96 -3.84 -5.66
N VAL A 53 2.54 -4.79 -4.93
CA VAL A 53 2.22 -5.06 -3.53
C VAL A 53 3.43 -4.80 -2.64
N GLY A 54 3.17 -4.18 -1.49
CA GLY A 54 4.17 -3.90 -0.45
C GLY A 54 3.55 -3.99 0.94
N VAL A 55 4.36 -3.72 1.96
CA VAL A 55 3.94 -3.76 3.36
C VAL A 55 3.99 -2.36 3.96
N GLY A 56 2.88 -1.92 4.57
CA GLY A 56 2.75 -0.62 5.21
C GLY A 56 1.88 -0.73 6.44
N ALA A 57 2.43 -1.37 7.49
CA ALA A 57 1.67 -1.89 8.63
C ALA A 57 0.83 -0.87 9.41
N ASP A 58 1.20 0.41 9.38
CA ASP A 58 0.55 1.49 10.16
C ASP A 58 0.75 1.33 11.68
N PHE A 59 1.85 0.68 12.09
CA PHE A 59 2.26 0.60 13.51
C PHE A 59 2.36 2.00 14.13
N ASP A 60 2.02 2.11 15.41
CA ASP A 60 1.87 3.36 16.17
C ASP A 60 0.79 4.34 15.66
N GLY A 61 0.15 4.07 14.51
CA GLY A 61 -1.00 4.80 13.98
C GLY A 61 -2.36 4.15 14.31
N ILE A 62 -2.35 2.90 14.75
CA ILE A 62 -3.56 2.07 14.92
C ILE A 62 -3.68 1.49 16.33
N ASN A 63 -4.91 1.21 16.76
CA ASN A 63 -5.19 0.65 18.09
C ASN A 63 -5.40 -0.87 18.11
N LYS A 64 -5.46 -1.53 16.95
CA LYS A 64 -5.73 -2.99 16.84
C LYS A 64 -4.90 -3.62 15.73
N THR A 65 -3.88 -4.37 16.13
CA THR A 65 -3.03 -5.17 15.23
C THR A 65 -3.53 -6.62 15.14
N PRO A 66 -3.16 -7.35 14.07
CA PRO A 66 -3.57 -8.74 13.89
C PRO A 66 -2.77 -9.66 14.84
N VAL A 67 -3.39 -10.75 15.27
CA VAL A 67 -2.71 -11.79 16.06
C VAL A 67 -1.57 -12.39 15.24
N GLY A 68 -0.38 -12.46 15.84
CA GLY A 68 0.88 -12.85 15.21
C GLY A 68 1.65 -11.70 14.54
N LEU A 69 1.10 -10.49 14.56
CA LEU A 69 1.71 -9.27 14.02
C LEU A 69 1.55 -8.10 15.00
N GLU A 70 1.79 -8.35 16.28
CA GLU A 70 1.52 -7.40 17.36
C GLU A 70 2.39 -6.14 17.28
N ASP A 71 3.60 -6.27 16.75
CA ASP A 71 4.60 -5.20 16.70
C ASP A 71 5.58 -5.35 15.52
N VAL A 72 6.47 -4.38 15.38
CA VAL A 72 7.48 -4.31 14.30
C VAL A 72 8.48 -5.46 14.30
N SER A 73 8.62 -6.23 15.39
CA SER A 73 9.49 -7.41 15.42
C SER A 73 8.91 -8.60 14.65
N LYS A 74 7.63 -8.53 14.25
CA LYS A 74 6.89 -9.65 13.64
C LYS A 74 6.98 -9.73 12.12
N TYR A 75 7.68 -8.82 11.44
CA TYR A 75 7.87 -8.91 9.99
C TYR A 75 8.47 -10.25 9.53
N PRO A 76 9.47 -10.86 10.21
CA PRO A 76 9.96 -12.19 9.83
C PRO A 76 8.87 -13.27 9.88
N GLN A 77 7.94 -13.19 10.84
CA GLN A 77 6.80 -14.10 10.93
C GLN A 77 5.85 -13.92 9.74
N LEU A 78 5.54 -12.67 9.35
CA LEU A 78 4.76 -12.41 8.14
C LEU A 78 5.38 -13.03 6.89
N LEU A 79 6.68 -12.78 6.66
CA LEU A 79 7.37 -13.27 5.47
C LEU A 79 7.42 -14.81 5.44
N ALA A 80 7.60 -15.45 6.61
CA ALA A 80 7.52 -16.90 6.74
C ALA A 80 6.11 -17.44 6.42
N GLU A 81 5.04 -16.75 6.84
CA GLU A 81 3.67 -17.15 6.48
C GLU A 81 3.38 -16.95 4.98
N VAL A 82 3.90 -15.88 4.36
CA VAL A 82 3.78 -15.65 2.91
C VAL A 82 4.47 -16.78 2.12
N LEU A 83 5.68 -17.20 2.53
CA LEU A 83 6.43 -18.28 1.88
C LEU A 83 5.76 -19.65 1.91
N LYS A 84 4.78 -19.87 2.79
CA LYS A 84 4.02 -21.12 2.80
C LYS A 84 3.14 -21.27 1.55
N ASP A 85 2.81 -20.17 0.88
CA ASP A 85 2.08 -20.20 -0.38
C ASP A 85 3.06 -20.50 -1.54
N PRO A 86 2.87 -21.61 -2.28
CA PRO A 86 3.81 -22.08 -3.31
C PRO A 86 3.94 -21.11 -4.50
N ARG A 87 3.09 -20.09 -4.59
CA ARG A 87 3.22 -19.03 -5.58
C ARG A 87 4.39 -18.08 -5.27
N TRP A 88 4.92 -18.05 -4.05
CA TRP A 88 5.96 -17.12 -3.63
C TRP A 88 7.35 -17.75 -3.69
N SER A 89 8.29 -17.04 -4.31
CA SER A 89 9.72 -17.33 -4.23
C SER A 89 10.44 -16.36 -3.27
N GLU A 90 11.71 -16.64 -2.97
CA GLU A 90 12.54 -15.71 -2.18
C GLU A 90 12.74 -14.37 -2.91
N GLU A 91 12.81 -14.39 -4.25
CA GLU A 91 12.87 -13.18 -5.06
C GLU A 91 11.57 -12.36 -4.97
N ASP A 92 10.41 -13.02 -5.02
CA ASP A 92 9.11 -12.35 -4.82
C ASP A 92 9.00 -11.72 -3.43
N LEU A 93 9.52 -12.38 -2.39
CA LEU A 93 9.58 -11.79 -1.05
C LEU A 93 10.46 -10.55 -1.00
N ALA A 94 11.61 -10.55 -1.68
CA ALA A 94 12.49 -9.39 -1.71
C ALA A 94 11.79 -8.18 -2.36
N LEU A 95 10.96 -8.42 -3.39
CA LEU A 95 10.09 -7.41 -3.99
C LEU A 95 9.07 -6.87 -2.99
N LEU A 96 8.33 -7.76 -2.31
CA LEU A 96 7.33 -7.41 -1.30
C LEU A 96 7.93 -6.65 -0.10
N ALA A 97 9.08 -7.08 0.39
CA ALA A 97 9.75 -6.52 1.57
C ALA A 97 10.26 -5.09 1.35
N GLY A 98 10.52 -4.70 0.10
CA GLY A 98 10.94 -3.33 -0.20
C GLY A 98 11.38 -3.08 -1.64
N GLY A 99 11.67 -4.11 -2.43
CA GLY A 99 12.07 -3.95 -3.83
C GLY A 99 11.06 -3.15 -4.66
N ASN A 100 9.77 -3.40 -4.47
CA ASN A 100 8.68 -2.68 -5.13
C ASN A 100 8.59 -1.21 -4.71
N PHE A 101 8.74 -0.94 -3.41
CA PHE A 101 8.76 0.42 -2.89
C PHE A 101 9.93 1.20 -3.50
N LEU A 102 11.13 0.62 -3.50
CA LEU A 102 12.32 1.23 -4.08
C LEU A 102 12.18 1.45 -5.59
N ARG A 103 11.51 0.55 -6.32
CA ARG A 103 11.19 0.72 -7.75
C ARG A 103 10.34 1.98 -7.97
N VAL A 104 9.29 2.17 -7.18
CA VAL A 104 8.41 3.35 -7.29
C VAL A 104 9.14 4.63 -6.91
N MET A 105 9.91 4.62 -5.83
CA MET A 105 10.70 5.79 -5.41
C MET A 105 11.72 6.20 -6.49
N ARG A 106 12.45 5.24 -7.08
CA ARG A 106 13.35 5.53 -8.21
C ARG A 106 12.62 6.15 -9.39
N ARG A 107 11.40 5.71 -9.71
CA ARG A 107 10.62 6.33 -10.79
C ARG A 107 10.22 7.77 -10.44
N ALA A 108 9.85 8.04 -9.19
CA ALA A 108 9.56 9.41 -8.74
C ALA A 108 10.79 10.32 -8.86
N GLU A 109 11.97 9.83 -8.50
CA GLU A 109 13.25 10.55 -8.65
C GLU A 109 13.61 10.81 -10.11
N GLN A 110 13.36 9.84 -11.00
CA GLN A 110 13.54 10.05 -12.45
C GLN A 110 12.65 11.17 -12.98
N VAL A 111 11.37 11.20 -12.59
CA VAL A 111 10.44 12.27 -13.00
C VAL A 111 10.90 13.63 -12.46
N ARG A 112 11.40 13.69 -11.21
CA ARG A 112 12.04 14.91 -10.67
C ARG A 112 13.19 15.37 -11.59
N ASP A 113 14.06 14.45 -12.02
CA ASP A 113 15.23 14.78 -12.84
C ASP A 113 14.85 15.18 -14.28
N GLU A 114 13.81 14.57 -14.84
CA GLU A 114 13.18 14.95 -16.12
C GLU A 114 12.63 16.39 -16.04
N LEU A 115 12.04 16.75 -14.89
CA LEU A 115 11.42 18.06 -14.67
C LEU A 115 12.37 19.12 -14.10
N ARG A 116 13.67 18.84 -13.97
CA ARG A 116 14.64 19.75 -13.30
C ARG A 116 14.70 21.18 -13.87
N SER A 117 14.34 21.34 -15.16
CA SER A 117 14.34 22.63 -15.86
C SER A 117 12.96 23.31 -15.86
N THR A 118 11.94 22.67 -15.29
CA THR A 118 10.59 23.20 -15.16
C THR A 118 10.56 24.18 -13.99
N LEU A 119 9.95 25.36 -14.19
CA LEU A 119 9.77 26.30 -13.10
C LEU A 119 8.83 25.71 -12.03
N PRO A 120 9.03 26.07 -10.74
CA PRO A 120 8.09 25.67 -9.69
C PRO A 120 6.65 26.05 -10.02
N TYR A 121 5.71 25.24 -9.58
CA TYR A 121 4.30 25.54 -9.68
C TYR A 121 3.93 26.63 -8.67
N GLU A 122 3.54 27.82 -9.16
CA GLU A 122 3.26 29.01 -8.33
C GLU A 122 1.78 29.43 -8.33
N ASP A 123 0.88 28.63 -8.91
CA ASP A 123 -0.55 28.97 -8.93
C ASP A 123 -1.11 28.97 -7.51
N HIS A 124 -1.87 30.02 -7.18
CA HIS A 124 -2.59 30.10 -5.93
C HIS A 124 -3.85 29.21 -5.97
N ILE A 125 -4.07 28.46 -4.89
CA ILE A 125 -5.34 27.78 -4.66
C ILE A 125 -6.44 28.85 -4.63
N HIS A 126 -7.47 28.70 -5.48
CA HIS A 126 -8.56 29.67 -5.55
C HIS A 126 -9.21 29.87 -4.16
N PRO A 127 -9.52 31.11 -3.72
CA PRO A 127 -10.09 31.39 -2.41
C PRO A 127 -11.35 30.57 -2.07
N ASP A 128 -12.17 30.22 -3.05
CA ASP A 128 -13.38 29.38 -2.86
C ASP A 128 -13.09 27.92 -2.46
N HIS A 129 -11.84 27.46 -2.61
CA HIS A 129 -11.37 26.19 -2.08
C HIS A 129 -10.78 26.34 -0.66
N LEU A 130 -10.39 27.55 -0.27
CA LEU A 130 -9.85 27.88 1.05
C LEU A 130 -10.95 28.29 2.04
N ALA A 131 -12.07 28.81 1.53
CA ALA A 131 -13.27 29.03 2.32
C ALA A 131 -13.74 27.67 2.84
N GLY A 132 -13.57 27.43 4.16
CA GLY A 132 -13.85 26.15 4.82
C GLY A 132 -15.21 25.59 4.40
N ARG A 133 -15.19 24.66 3.44
CA ARG A 133 -16.39 23.99 2.98
C ARG A 133 -16.85 23.07 4.11
N ARG A 134 -17.89 23.48 4.83
CA ARG A 134 -18.52 22.69 5.91
C ARG A 134 -19.30 21.48 5.39
N SER A 135 -19.37 21.30 4.07
CA SER A 135 -20.05 20.19 3.43
C SER A 135 -19.02 19.27 2.77
N CYS A 136 -18.84 18.07 3.33
CA CYS A 136 -18.13 16.98 2.68
C CYS A 136 -18.82 16.63 1.36
N TRP A 137 -18.06 16.56 0.27
CA TRP A 137 -18.56 16.29 -1.09
C TRP A 137 -18.81 14.79 -1.36
N PHE A 138 -19.11 14.01 -0.32
CA PHE A 138 -19.45 12.59 -0.42
C PHE A 138 -20.76 12.33 0.30
N THR A 139 -21.86 12.77 -0.31
CA THR A 139 -23.22 12.27 -0.07
C THR A 139 -23.76 11.71 -1.36
#